data_AF-A0A3M1N0L9-F1
#
_entry.id   AF-A0A3M1N0L9-F1
#
_cell.length_a   1.000
_cell.length_b   1.000
_cell.length_c   1.000
_cell.angle_alpha   90.00
_cell.angle_beta   90.00
_cell.angle_gamma   90.00
#
_symmetry.space_group_name_H-M   'P 1'
#
loop_
_entity.id
_entity.type
_entity.pdbx_description
1 polymer ?
#
loop_
_entity_poly.entity_id
_entity_poly.type
_entity_poly.pdbx_seq_one_letter_code
_entity_poly.pdbx_strand_id
1 'polypeptide(L)'
;MTAKKSRLILVVVIILAVIAFFAFDLGRYFTLDYLKARQATFDAYYAEHTARTLAIYFVIYVLVTALSLPGAAVMTLAGGALFGFWS
;
A
#
# COMPACT_ATOMS: atom_id res chain seq x y z
N MET A 1 -19.51 -21.70 20.66
CA MET A 1 -19.64 -20.24 20.83
C MET A 1 -18.54 -19.52 20.06
N THR A 2 -18.65 -19.10 18.77
CA THR A 2 -17.49 -18.33 18.23
C THR A 2 -17.64 -17.50 16.96
N ALA A 3 -18.61 -17.75 16.07
CA ALA A 3 -18.72 -16.96 14.83
C ALA A 3 -18.88 -15.44 15.08
N LYS A 4 -19.65 -15.06 16.12
CA LYS A 4 -19.79 -13.65 16.52
C LYS A 4 -18.49 -13.05 17.09
N LYS A 5 -17.70 -13.82 17.84
CA LYS A 5 -16.41 -13.35 18.39
C LYS A 5 -15.35 -13.14 17.30
N SER A 6 -15.26 -14.07 16.34
CA SER A 6 -14.31 -13.95 15.21
C SER A 6 -14.61 -12.70 14.36
N ARG A 7 -15.89 -12.45 14.06
CA ARG A 7 -16.30 -11.24 13.33
C ARG A 7 -15.99 -9.95 14.11
N LEU A 8 -16.19 -9.96 15.43
CA LEU A 8 -15.86 -8.81 16.29
C LEU A 8 -14.35 -8.52 16.30
N ILE A 9 -13.51 -9.55 16.41
CA ILE A 9 -12.06 -9.42 16.35
C ILE A 9 -11.63 -8.80 15.01
N LEU A 10 -12.17 -9.30 13.90
CA LEU A 10 -11.86 -8.77 12.56
C LEU A 10 -12.20 -7.27 12.46
N VAL A 11 -13.38 -6.86 12.93
CA VAL A 11 -13.80 -5.45 12.91
C VAL A 11 -12.87 -4.58 13.75
N VAL A 12 -12.49 -5.04 14.94
CA VAL A 12 -11.54 -4.32 15.81
C VAL A 12 -10.18 -4.17 15.14
N VAL A 13 -9.67 -5.22 14.50
CA VAL A 13 -8.39 -5.17 13.76
C VAL A 13 -8.46 -4.17 12.61
N ILE A 14 -9.55 -4.16 11.83
CA ILE A 14 -9.74 -3.20 10.73
C ILE A 14 -9.77 -1.76 11.28
N ILE A 15 -10.52 -1.51 12.34
CA ILE A 15 -10.60 -0.17 12.95
C ILE A 15 -9.21 0.29 13.43
N LEU A 16 -8.46 -0.57 14.11
CA LEU A 16 -7.11 -0.25 14.56
C LEU A 16 -6.16 0.03 13.39
N ALA A 17 -6.25 -0.73 12.30
CA ALA A 17 -5.45 -0.49 11.10
C ALA A 17 -5.78 0.85 10.44
N VAL A 18 -7.07 1.22 10.35
CA VAL A 18 -7.50 2.53 9.84
C VAL A 18 -6.99 3.65 10.75
N ILE A 19 -7.15 3.52 12.07
CA ILE A 19 -6.65 4.53 13.02
C ILE A 19 -5.13 4.69 12.88
N ALA A 20 -4.39 3.60 12.81
CA ALA A 20 -2.94 3.64 12.60
C ALA A 20 -2.59 4.37 11.29
N PHE A 21 -3.31 4.09 10.20
CA PHE A 21 -3.09 4.75 8.92
C PHE A 21 -3.15 6.28 9.02
N PHE A 22 -4.18 6.81 9.69
CA PHE A 22 -4.35 8.25 9.86
C PHE A 22 -3.44 8.82 10.95
N ALA A 23 -3.22 8.10 12.06
CA ALA A 23 -2.39 8.57 13.17
C ALA A 23 -0.91 8.73 12.79
N PHE A 24 -0.40 7.87 11.90
CA PHE A 24 0.97 7.96 11.38
C PHE A 24 1.08 8.77 10.07
N ASP A 25 -0.03 9.39 9.63
CA ASP A 25 -0.09 10.18 8.39
C ASP A 25 0.45 9.41 7.17
N LEU A 26 0.09 8.12 7.04
CA LEU A 26 0.62 7.28 5.97
C LEU A 26 0.22 7.77 4.57
N GLY A 27 -0.85 8.55 4.47
CA GLY A 27 -1.32 9.18 3.23
C GLY A 27 -0.25 9.98 2.50
N ARG A 28 0.67 10.64 3.22
CA ARG A 28 1.77 11.43 2.62
C ARG A 28 2.68 10.61 1.70
N TYR A 29 2.86 9.31 2.02
CA TYR A 29 3.70 8.39 1.25
C TYR A 29 3.00 7.92 -0.02
N PHE A 30 1.67 7.98 -0.05
CA PHE A 30 0.83 7.66 -1.20
C PHE A 30 0.52 8.90 -2.05
N THR A 31 1.51 9.78 -2.22
CA THR A 31 1.41 10.97 -3.09
C THR A 31 2.33 10.82 -4.29
N LEU A 32 1.90 11.34 -5.44
CA LEU A 32 2.72 11.31 -6.66
C LEU A 32 4.02 12.08 -6.49
N ASP A 33 4.00 13.17 -5.72
CA ASP A 33 5.19 13.98 -5.45
C ASP A 33 6.21 13.22 -4.62
N TYR A 34 5.77 12.49 -3.59
CA TYR A 34 6.66 11.65 -2.78
C TYR A 34 7.29 10.52 -3.61
N LEU A 35 6.50 9.89 -4.48
CA LEU A 35 7.01 8.85 -5.38
C LEU A 35 8.02 9.40 -6.37
N LYS A 36 7.74 10.52 -7.03
CA LYS A 36 8.68 11.18 -7.94
C LYS A 36 9.99 11.52 -7.23
N ALA A 37 9.93 12.05 -6.02
CA ALA A 37 11.11 12.38 -5.23
C ALA A 37 11.96 11.15 -4.85
N ARG A 38 11.36 9.95 -4.82
CA ARG A 38 12.03 8.70 -4.47
C ARG A 38 12.22 7.74 -5.64
N GLN A 39 11.81 8.13 -6.85
CA GLN A 39 11.80 7.29 -8.05
C GLN A 39 13.19 6.70 -8.34
N ALA A 40 14.22 7.54 -8.41
CA ALA A 40 15.57 7.09 -8.73
C ALA A 40 16.14 6.09 -7.70
N THR A 41 15.78 6.24 -6.42
CA THR A 41 16.17 5.30 -5.36
C THR A 41 15.38 4.00 -5.46
N PHE A 42 14.10 4.07 -5.80
CA PHE A 42 13.25 2.91 -6.03
C PHE A 42 13.71 2.09 -7.22
N ASP A 43 14.10 2.73 -8.32
CA ASP A 43 14.54 2.04 -9.54
C ASP A 43 15.80 1.19 -9.29
N ALA A 44 16.77 1.72 -8.53
CA ALA A 44 17.97 1.00 -8.14
C ALA A 44 17.64 -0.24 -7.25
N TYR A 45 16.77 -0.07 -6.27
CA TYR A 45 16.34 -1.18 -5.39
C TYR A 45 15.47 -2.21 -6.12
N TYR A 46 14.62 -1.75 -7.05
CA TYR A 46 13.77 -2.62 -7.86
C TYR A 46 14.59 -3.50 -8.81
N ALA A 47 15.66 -2.96 -9.39
CA ALA A 47 16.57 -3.72 -10.24
C ALA A 47 17.26 -4.88 -9.48
N GLU A 48 17.57 -4.70 -8.20
CA GLU A 48 18.22 -5.73 -7.38
C GLU A 48 17.22 -6.72 -6.76
N HIS A 49 15.99 -6.29 -6.45
CA HIS A 49 15.03 -7.05 -5.63
C HIS A 49 13.60 -7.10 -6.22
N THR A 50 13.48 -7.25 -7.54
CA THR A 50 12.22 -7.21 -8.31
C THR A 50 11.08 -8.03 -7.69
N ALA A 51 11.31 -9.32 -7.44
CA ALA A 51 10.27 -10.22 -6.93
C ALA A 51 9.78 -9.83 -5.53
N ARG A 52 10.69 -9.39 -4.65
CA ARG A 52 10.35 -8.93 -3.30
C ARG A 52 9.55 -7.64 -3.36
N THR A 53 9.95 -6.69 -4.20
CA THR A 53 9.25 -5.41 -4.37
C THR A 53 7.84 -5.63 -4.90
N LEU A 54 7.65 -6.53 -5.87
CA LEU A 54 6.33 -6.91 -6.39
C LEU A 54 5.43 -7.51 -5.30
N ALA A 55 5.94 -8.46 -4.52
CA ALA A 55 5.18 -9.09 -3.45
C ALA A 55 4.73 -8.06 -2.39
N ILE A 56 5.65 -7.17 -1.98
CA ILE A 56 5.35 -6.10 -1.02
C ILE A 56 4.31 -5.14 -1.59
N TYR A 57 4.51 -4.65 -2.82
CA TYR A 57 3.57 -3.75 -3.49
C TYR A 57 2.17 -4.37 -3.57
N PHE A 58 2.07 -5.64 -3.98
CA PHE A 58 0.81 -6.35 -4.08
C PHE A 58 0.08 -6.44 -2.73
N VAL A 59 0.78 -6.86 -1.67
CA VAL A 59 0.18 -6.96 -0.33
C VAL A 59 -0.30 -5.60 0.17
N ILE A 60 0.51 -4.55 0.02
CA ILE A 60 0.11 -3.19 0.43
C ILE A 60 -1.10 -2.74 -0.39
N TYR A 61 -1.11 -2.97 -1.71
CA TYR A 61 -2.23 -2.58 -2.57
C TYR A 61 -3.53 -3.28 -2.16
N VAL A 62 -3.47 -4.59 -1.89
CA VAL A 62 -4.62 -5.36 -1.41
C VAL A 62 -5.13 -4.81 -0.09
N LEU A 63 -4.25 -4.50 0.86
CA LEU A 63 -4.64 -3.92 2.15
C LEU A 63 -5.28 -2.54 1.98
N VAL A 64 -4.64 -1.64 1.24
CA VAL A 64 -5.16 -0.28 0.99
C VAL A 64 -6.52 -0.35 0.31
N THR A 65 -6.69 -1.23 -0.68
CA THR A 65 -7.96 -1.41 -1.40
C THR A 65 -9.03 -2.06 -0.52
N ALA A 66 -8.70 -3.13 0.20
CA ALA A 66 -9.65 -3.86 1.04
C ALA A 66 -10.13 -3.04 2.24
N LEU A 67 -9.25 -2.20 2.82
CA LEU A 67 -9.62 -1.23 3.85
C LEU A 67 -10.19 0.07 3.27
N SER A 68 -10.25 0.22 1.94
CA SER A 68 -10.74 1.43 1.25
C SER A 68 -10.02 2.71 1.71
N LEU A 69 -8.71 2.61 1.95
CA LEU A 69 -7.86 3.71 2.41
C LEU A 69 -7.52 4.66 1.25
N PRO A 70 -7.32 5.96 1.53
CA PRO A 70 -6.90 6.92 0.51
C PRO A 70 -5.48 6.59 0.03
N GLY A 71 -5.25 6.72 -1.28
CA GLY A 71 -3.95 6.40 -1.90
C GLY A 71 -3.96 5.21 -2.87
N ALA A 72 -5.03 4.41 -2.92
CA ALA A 72 -5.16 3.29 -3.85
C ALA A 72 -4.95 3.70 -5.32
N ALA A 73 -5.53 4.83 -5.75
CA ALA A 73 -5.35 5.36 -7.09
C ALA A 73 -3.89 5.74 -7.40
N VAL A 74 -3.20 6.37 -6.44
CA VAL A 74 -1.78 6.72 -6.57
C VAL A 74 -0.92 5.47 -6.63
N MET A 75 -1.24 4.43 -5.84
CA MET A 75 -0.58 3.14 -5.95
C MET A 75 -0.76 2.53 -7.34
N THR A 76 -1.97 2.53 -7.91
CA THR A 76 -2.19 2.01 -9.27
C THR A 76 -1.34 2.73 -10.31
N LEU A 77 -1.29 4.07 -10.25
CA LEU A 77 -0.44 4.86 -11.14
C LEU A 77 1.06 4.58 -10.90
N ALA A 78 1.46 4.42 -9.64
CA ALA A 78 2.81 4.04 -9.26
C ALA A 78 3.20 2.68 -9.81
N GLY A 79 2.31 1.69 -9.70
CA GLY A 79 2.53 0.36 -10.28
C GLY A 79 2.69 0.45 -11.79
N GLY A 80 1.87 1.25 -12.47
CA GLY A 80 2.05 1.51 -13.90
C GLY A 80 3.40 2.15 -14.22
N ALA A 81 3.85 3.13 -13.44
CA ALA A 81 5.13 3.79 -13.65
C ALA A 81 6.35 2.91 -13.31
N LEU A 82 6.29 2.16 -12.21
CA LEU A 82 7.37 1.31 -11.69
C LEU A 82 7.52 0.00 -12.47
N PHE A 83 6.42 -0.54 -13.03
CA PHE A 83 6.42 -1.85 -13.68
C PHE A 83 6.34 -1.78 -15.22
N GLY A 84 6.43 -0.59 -15.82
CA GLY A 84 6.60 -0.45 -17.27
C GLY A 84 5.31 -0.30 -18.09
N PHE A 85 4.37 0.53 -17.67
CA PHE A 85 3.30 1.00 -18.58
C PHE A 85 3.85 1.92 -19.69
N TRP A 86 5.07 2.43 -19.52
CA TRP A 86 5.76 3.35 -20.44
C TRP A 86 7.14 2.83 -20.90
N SER A 87 7.47 1.56 -20.65
CA SER A 87 8.72 0.94 -21.15
C SER A 87 8.57 0.45 -22.58
#